data_AF-A0A945SHU5-F1
#
_entry.id   AF-A0A945SHU5-F1
#
_cell.length_a   1.000
_cell.length_b   1.000
_cell.length_c   1.000
_cell.angle_alpha   90.00
_cell.angle_beta   90.00
_cell.angle_gamma   90.00
#
_symmetry.space_group_name_H-M   'P 1'
#
loop_
_entity.id
_entity.type
_entity.pdbx_description
1 polymer ?
#
loop_
_entity_poly.entity_id
_entity_poly.type
_entity_poly.pdbx_seq_one_letter_code
_entity_poly.pdbx_strand_id
1 'polypeptide(L)'
;MMVRLPDEVAGLERRGVNAQSTAAWGTPVAVIVRCGLDKPAPSTLPCFTLRGVDWLRDDADDPRFVFTTYGLEPATQVIIDSTLASGTQALSDLSRAVESQSTPVSACLDATSVLE
;
A
#
# COMPACT_ATOMS: atom_id res chain seq x y z
N MET A 1 -10.79 6.35 -3.02
CA MET A 1 -9.38 6.04 -3.31
C MET A 1 -8.95 6.41 -4.74
N MET A 2 -9.23 5.63 -5.80
CA MET A 2 -8.55 5.76 -7.12
C MET A 2 -8.50 7.17 -7.75
N VAL A 3 -9.57 7.96 -7.65
CA VAL A 3 -9.63 9.34 -8.18
C VAL A 3 -8.86 10.38 -7.35
N ARG A 4 -8.34 9.98 -6.19
CA ARG A 4 -7.56 10.83 -5.27
C ARG A 4 -6.07 10.49 -5.29
N LEU A 5 -5.66 9.54 -6.12
CA LEU A 5 -4.26 9.19 -6.33
C LEU A 5 -3.48 10.40 -6.88
N PRO A 6 -2.25 10.63 -6.41
CA PRO A 6 -1.43 11.73 -6.89
C PRO A 6 -0.87 11.46 -8.30
N ASP A 7 -0.56 12.54 -9.02
CA ASP A 7 0.10 12.48 -10.33
C ASP A 7 1.58 12.04 -10.24
N GLU A 8 2.17 12.18 -9.06
CA GLU A 8 3.54 11.76 -8.75
C GLU A 8 3.57 10.92 -7.46
N VAL A 9 4.39 9.86 -7.46
CA VAL A 9 4.66 9.04 -6.28
C VAL A 9 6.17 8.77 -6.23
N ALA A 10 6.80 9.04 -5.09
CA ALA A 10 8.24 8.88 -4.89
C ALA A 10 9.11 9.55 -5.98
N GLY A 11 8.70 10.73 -6.47
CA GLY A 11 9.41 11.44 -7.54
C GLY A 11 9.12 10.92 -8.96
N LEU A 12 8.23 9.93 -9.10
CA LEU A 12 7.95 9.26 -10.37
C LEU A 12 6.60 9.67 -10.93
N GLU A 13 6.58 10.01 -12.22
CA GLU A 13 5.36 10.38 -12.93
C GLU A 13 4.41 9.19 -13.11
N ARG A 14 3.11 9.48 -13.02
CA ARG A 14 2.05 8.51 -13.29
C ARG A 14 2.06 8.08 -14.75
N ARG A 15 1.82 6.80 -14.99
CA ARG A 15 1.70 6.22 -16.34
C ARG A 15 0.33 5.62 -16.58
N GLY A 16 -0.06 5.59 -17.86
CA GLY A 16 -1.29 4.94 -18.31
C GLY A 16 -1.24 3.42 -18.09
N VAL A 17 -2.33 2.89 -17.55
CA VAL A 17 -2.63 1.45 -17.48
C VAL A 17 -4.05 1.21 -17.97
N ASN A 18 -4.31 0.02 -18.50
CA ASN A 18 -5.64 -0.38 -19.00
C ASN A 18 -6.41 -1.30 -18.02
N ALA A 19 -5.74 -1.75 -16.95
CA ALA A 19 -6.37 -2.53 -15.89
C ALA A 19 -7.25 -1.64 -15.00
N GLN A 20 -8.44 -2.12 -14.66
CA GLN A 20 -9.36 -1.44 -13.75
C GLN A 20 -8.77 -1.42 -12.34
N SER A 21 -9.14 -0.39 -11.56
CA SER A 21 -8.70 -0.20 -10.16
C SER A 21 -7.19 -0.32 -9.97
N THR A 22 -6.42 0.03 -11.00
CA THR A 22 -4.96 -0.06 -11.03
C THR A 22 -4.37 1.29 -11.42
N ALA A 23 -3.22 1.62 -10.84
CA ALA A 23 -2.39 2.76 -11.25
C ALA A 23 -0.92 2.36 -11.15
N ALA A 24 -0.06 3.04 -11.92
CA ALA A 24 1.37 2.80 -11.89
C ALA A 24 2.16 4.09 -12.09
N TRP A 25 3.40 4.11 -11.61
CA TRP A 25 4.33 5.23 -11.71
C TRP A 25 5.72 4.74 -12.14
N GLY A 26 6.41 5.58 -12.91
CA GLY A 26 7.80 5.37 -13.36
C GLY A 26 7.95 4.74 -14.76
N THR A 27 9.14 4.97 -15.33
CA THR A 27 9.64 4.35 -16.56
C THR A 27 11.14 4.01 -16.39
N PRO A 28 11.52 2.77 -16.05
CA PRO A 28 10.69 1.56 -15.87
C PRO A 28 9.69 1.65 -14.71
N VAL A 29 8.67 0.77 -14.70
CA VAL A 29 7.62 0.78 -13.66
C VAL A 29 8.23 0.43 -12.31
N ALA A 30 8.08 1.32 -11.33
CA ALA A 30 8.62 1.14 -10.00
C ALA A 30 7.54 0.95 -8.93
N VAL A 31 6.37 1.58 -9.11
CA VAL A 31 5.25 1.51 -8.15
C VAL A 31 3.98 1.12 -8.89
N ILE A 32 3.25 0.13 -8.36
CA ILE A 32 1.94 -0.28 -8.84
C ILE A 32 0.97 -0.29 -7.66
N VAL A 33 -0.21 0.30 -7.83
CA VAL A 33 -1.30 0.25 -6.87
C VAL A 33 -2.46 -0.54 -7.46
N ARG A 34 -3.06 -1.44 -6.66
CA ARG A 34 -4.28 -2.18 -6.99
C ARG A 34 -5.24 -2.06 -5.82
N CYS A 35 -6.47 -1.66 -6.08
CA CYS A 35 -7.54 -1.56 -5.07
C CYS A 35 -8.65 -2.56 -5.40
N GLY A 36 -9.32 -3.07 -4.37
CA GLY A 36 -10.42 -4.03 -4.56
C GLY A 36 -10.05 -5.48 -4.30
N LEU A 37 -8.92 -5.73 -3.61
CA LEU A 37 -8.58 -7.08 -3.15
C LEU A 37 -9.44 -7.46 -1.95
N ASP A 38 -9.59 -8.77 -1.71
CA ASP A 38 -10.19 -9.27 -0.49
C ASP A 38 -9.39 -8.82 0.73
N LYS A 39 -10.11 -8.54 1.83
CA LYS A 39 -9.48 -8.17 3.10
C LYS A 39 -8.58 -9.31 3.58
N PRO A 40 -7.29 -9.06 3.90
CA PRO A 40 -6.41 -10.07 4.44
C PRO A 40 -6.96 -10.65 5.74
N ALA A 41 -6.86 -11.98 5.89
CA ALA A 41 -7.00 -12.63 7.19
C ALA A 41 -5.82 -12.26 8.10
N PRO A 42 -5.91 -12.53 9.42
CA PRO A 42 -4.75 -12.41 10.31
C PRO A 42 -3.53 -13.12 9.71
N SER A 43 -2.39 -12.44 9.74
CA SER A 43 -1.18 -12.84 9.00
C SER A 43 0.04 -12.83 9.92
N THR A 44 1.04 -13.64 9.59
CA THR A 44 2.37 -13.63 10.23
C THR A 44 3.35 -12.68 9.56
N LEU A 45 2.94 -12.02 8.46
CA LEU A 45 3.76 -11.01 7.81
C LEU A 45 4.00 -9.82 8.74
N PRO A 46 5.17 -9.14 8.64
CA PRO A 46 5.41 -7.89 9.35
C PRO A 46 4.27 -6.89 9.11
N CYS A 47 3.62 -6.45 10.18
CA CYS A 47 2.56 -5.45 10.17
C CYS A 47 3.10 -4.14 10.75
N PHE A 48 2.89 -3.02 10.06
CA PHE A 48 3.29 -1.71 10.56
C PHE A 48 2.32 -0.61 10.12
N THR A 49 2.20 0.41 10.94
CA THR A 49 1.43 1.62 10.63
C THR A 49 2.31 2.66 9.96
N LEU A 50 1.86 3.22 8.85
CA LEU A 50 2.47 4.37 8.22
C LEU A 50 1.38 5.35 7.81
N ARG A 51 1.46 6.57 8.34
CA ARG A 51 0.50 7.65 8.06
C ARG A 51 -0.96 7.17 8.23
N GLY A 52 -1.27 6.59 9.40
CA GLY A 52 -2.63 6.15 9.74
C GLY A 52 -3.14 4.90 9.01
N VAL A 53 -2.34 4.33 8.09
CA VAL A 53 -2.68 3.12 7.36
C VAL A 53 -1.80 1.98 7.83
N ASP A 54 -2.43 0.85 8.13
CA ASP A 54 -1.73 -0.38 8.49
C ASP A 54 -1.40 -1.21 7.26
N TRP A 55 -0.18 -1.72 7.21
CA TRP A 55 0.37 -2.44 6.07
C TRP A 55 0.99 -3.76 6.50
N LEU A 56 0.61 -4.84 5.82
CA LEU A 56 1.36 -6.08 5.79
C LEU A 56 2.46 -5.96 4.74
N ARG A 57 3.71 -6.22 5.12
CA ARG A 57 4.85 -6.29 4.20
C ARG A 57 5.15 -7.73 3.82
N ASP A 58 5.15 -8.01 2.53
CA ASP A 58 5.69 -9.25 1.96
C ASP A 58 6.97 -8.90 1.17
N ASP A 59 8.08 -9.51 1.59
CA ASP A 59 9.42 -9.33 1.04
C ASP A 59 9.96 -10.60 0.37
N ALA A 60 9.09 -11.58 0.05
CA ALA A 60 9.49 -12.85 -0.57
C ALA A 60 10.09 -12.72 -1.98
N ASP A 61 9.83 -11.62 -2.70
CA ASP A 61 10.27 -11.36 -4.08
C ASP A 61 11.22 -10.15 -4.19
N ASP A 62 11.98 -9.83 -3.12
CA ASP A 62 13.02 -8.78 -3.09
C ASP A 62 13.89 -8.80 -4.38
N PRO A 63 14.03 -7.67 -5.13
CA PRO A 63 13.70 -6.27 -4.79
C PRO A 63 12.25 -5.81 -4.95
N ARG A 64 11.32 -6.71 -5.29
CA ARG A 64 9.90 -6.38 -5.44
C ARG A 64 9.14 -6.65 -4.15
N PHE A 65 8.87 -5.59 -3.40
CA PHE A 65 8.10 -5.66 -2.16
C PHE A 65 6.60 -5.49 -2.44
N VAL A 66 5.78 -6.22 -1.70
CA VAL A 66 4.32 -6.11 -1.76
C VAL A 66 3.80 -5.65 -0.41
N PHE A 67 3.10 -4.51 -0.41
CA PHE A 67 2.45 -3.95 0.76
C PHE A 67 0.95 -4.07 0.60
N THR A 68 0.27 -4.74 1.53
CA THR A 68 -1.20 -4.88 1.50
C THR A 68 -1.79 -4.21 2.73
N THR A 69 -2.81 -3.37 2.56
CA THR A 69 -3.47 -2.71 3.68
C THR A 69 -4.11 -3.74 4.61
N TYR A 70 -3.85 -3.62 5.90
CA TYR A 70 -4.50 -4.44 6.94
C TYR A 70 -5.68 -3.67 7.52
N GLY A 71 -6.85 -4.31 7.61
CA GLY A 71 -8.05 -3.74 8.20
C GLY A 71 -8.89 -2.80 7.33
N LEU A 72 -8.51 -2.55 6.08
CA LEU A 72 -9.40 -1.91 5.10
C LEU A 72 -10.23 -2.94 4.33
N GLU A 73 -11.45 -2.57 3.96
CA GLU A 73 -12.38 -3.41 3.18
C GLU A 73 -13.04 -2.55 2.08
N PRO A 74 -12.69 -2.75 0.79
CA PRO A 74 -11.73 -3.74 0.28
C PRO A 74 -10.27 -3.42 0.66
N ALA A 75 -9.34 -4.33 0.40
CA ALA A 75 -7.92 -4.07 0.58
C ALA A 75 -7.28 -3.39 -0.63
N THR A 76 -6.21 -2.64 -0.37
CA THR A 76 -5.34 -2.05 -1.38
C THR A 76 -3.95 -2.67 -1.28
N GLN A 77 -3.39 -3.02 -2.43
CA GLN A 77 -2.04 -3.55 -2.58
C GLN A 77 -1.16 -2.51 -3.30
N VAL A 78 0.05 -2.32 -2.80
CA VAL A 78 1.10 -1.49 -3.42
C VAL A 78 2.33 -2.36 -3.64
N ILE A 79 2.76 -2.49 -4.89
CA ILE A 79 3.94 -3.25 -5.29
C ILE A 79 5.03 -2.25 -5.63
N ILE A 80 6.22 -2.42 -5.06
CA ILE A 80 7.32 -1.46 -5.17
C ILE A 80 8.61 -2.19 -5.52
N ASP A 81 9.28 -1.75 -6.57
CA ASP A 81 10.67 -2.11 -6.86
C ASP A 81 11.61 -1.19 -6.04
N SER A 82 12.25 -1.76 -5.02
CA SER A 82 13.11 -1.02 -4.09
C SER A 82 14.38 -0.47 -4.73
N THR A 83 14.77 -0.96 -5.91
CA THR A 83 15.92 -0.43 -6.65
C THR A 83 15.61 0.87 -7.38
N LEU A 84 14.31 1.18 -7.56
CA LEU A 84 13.83 2.32 -8.34
C LEU A 84 13.09 3.36 -7.49
N ALA A 85 12.47 2.95 -6.38
CA ALA A 85 11.70 3.84 -5.52
C ALA A 85 11.81 3.48 -4.03
N SER A 86 11.75 4.51 -3.17
CA SER A 86 11.66 4.32 -1.73
C SER A 86 10.26 3.86 -1.32
N GLY A 87 10.18 2.68 -0.69
CA GLY A 87 8.91 2.14 -0.18
C GLY A 87 8.20 3.09 0.79
N THR A 88 8.94 3.64 1.75
CA THR A 88 8.38 4.58 2.75
C THR A 88 7.83 5.84 2.10
N GLN A 89 8.54 6.40 1.10
CA GLN A 89 8.08 7.60 0.41
C GLN A 89 6.83 7.30 -0.42
N ALA A 90 6.86 6.23 -1.21
CA ALA A 90 5.73 5.85 -2.05
C ALA A 90 4.45 5.59 -1.23
N LEU A 91 4.55 4.84 -0.13
CA LEU A 91 3.42 4.59 0.77
C LEU A 91 2.94 5.88 1.46
N SER A 92 3.87 6.79 1.81
CA SER A 92 3.50 8.10 2.38
C SER A 92 2.72 8.95 1.40
N ASP A 93 3.15 9.03 0.13
CA ASP A 93 2.48 9.81 -0.91
C ASP A 93 1.08 9.26 -1.22
N LEU A 94 0.91 7.93 -1.10
CA LEU A 94 -0.35 7.25 -1.33
C LEU A 94 -1.31 7.28 -0.13
N SER A 95 -0.79 7.48 1.09
CA SER A 95 -1.54 7.34 2.35
C SER A 95 -2.89 8.04 2.36
N ARG A 96 -2.95 9.33 2.09
CA ARG A 96 -4.19 10.13 2.07
C ARG A 96 -5.25 9.55 1.12
N ALA A 97 -4.82 9.02 -0.01
CA ALA A 97 -5.71 8.42 -0.97
C ALA A 97 -6.20 7.05 -0.44
N VAL A 98 -5.32 6.24 0.14
CA VAL A 98 -5.65 4.95 0.77
C VAL A 98 -6.61 5.14 1.95
N GLU A 99 -6.35 6.07 2.87
CA GLU A 99 -7.21 6.38 4.01
C GLU A 99 -8.64 6.76 3.58
N SER A 100 -8.78 7.42 2.43
CA SER A 100 -10.10 7.81 1.89
C SER A 100 -10.94 6.64 1.36
N GLN A 101 -10.42 5.41 1.44
CA GLN A 101 -11.06 4.21 0.92
C GLN A 101 -12.22 3.74 1.80
N SER A 102 -11.96 3.51 3.09
CA SER A 102 -12.91 2.95 4.05
C SER A 102 -12.44 3.22 5.48
N THR A 103 -13.35 3.11 6.45
CA THR A 103 -12.96 3.08 7.87
C THR A 103 -12.28 1.74 8.20
N PRO A 104 -11.14 1.74 8.93
CA PRO A 104 -10.50 0.49 9.36
C PRO A 104 -11.41 -0.34 10.29
N VAL A 105 -11.45 -1.65 10.08
CA VAL A 105 -12.17 -2.64 10.90
C VAL A 105 -11.24 -3.55 11.71
N SER A 106 -9.93 -3.46 11.47
CA SER A 106 -8.87 -4.07 12.27
C SER A 106 -7.61 -3.23 12.18
N ALA A 107 -6.62 -3.49 13.03
CA ALA A 107 -5.37 -2.76 13.07
C ALA A 107 -4.19 -3.70 13.37
N CYS A 108 -2.96 -3.27 13.04
CA CYS A 108 -1.75 -3.92 13.52
C CYS A 108 -1.73 -3.91 15.05
N LEU A 109 -1.31 -5.02 15.65
CA LEU A 109 -1.20 -5.15 17.10
C LEU A 109 0.28 -5.28 17.49
N ASP A 110 0.64 -4.66 18.60
CA ASP A 110 1.92 -4.83 19.27
C ASP A 110 1.73 -5.32 20.71
N ALA A 111 2.83 -5.50 21.45
CA ALA A 111 2.78 -5.98 22.84
C ALA A 111 2.03 -5.03 23.79
N THR A 112 1.99 -3.74 23.46
CA THR A 112 1.30 -2.72 24.27
C THR A 112 -0.21 -2.76 24.04
N SER A 113 -0.65 -3.17 22.84
CA SER A 113 -2.06 -3.26 22.44
C SER A 113 -2.92 -4.24 23.25
N VAL A 114 -2.31 -5.10 24.08
CA VAL A 114 -3.00 -6.14 24.88
C VAL A 114 -3.07 -5.78 26.38
N LEU A 115 -2.41 -4.69 26.80
CA LEU A 115 -2.34 -4.29 28.20
C LEU A 115 -3.43 -3.29 28.62
N GLU A 116 -4.33 -2.94 27.71
CA GLU A 116 -5.51 -2.08 27.93
C GLU A 116 -6.80 -2.90 27.91
#